data_AF-I3WLQ1-F1
#
_entry.id   AF-I3WLQ1-F1
#
_cell.length_a   1.000
_cell.length_b   1.000
_cell.length_c   1.000
_cell.angle_alpha   90.00
_cell.angle_beta   90.00
_cell.angle_gamma   90.00
#
_symmetry.space_group_name_H-M   'P 1'
#
loop_
_entity.id
_entity.type
_entity.pdbx_description
1 polymer ?
#
loop_
_entity_poly.entity_id
_entity_poly.type
_entity_poly.pdbx_seq_one_letter_code
_entity_poly.pdbx_strand_id
1 'polypeptide(L)'
;IDHLGNRRIRSVGELLENQFRIGLTRMERVVRERMSIQDSDTVTPQQLINIRPVVAAVKEFFGSSQLSQFMDQTYPLGELNHKRRL
;
A
#
# COMPACT_ATOMS: atom_id res chain seq x y z
N ILE A 1 -10.86 14.74 -24.52
CA ILE A 1 -10.73 13.96 -23.25
C ILE A 1 -9.76 14.67 -22.28
N ASP A 2 -8.98 15.64 -22.74
CA ASP A 2 -7.92 16.31 -21.96
C ASP A 2 -8.38 17.44 -21.05
N HIS A 3 -9.69 17.74 -21.04
CA HIS A 3 -10.26 18.70 -20.11
C HIS A 3 -9.97 18.27 -18.67
N LEU A 4 -9.39 19.16 -17.86
CA LEU A 4 -8.96 18.83 -16.49
C LEU A 4 -10.13 18.39 -15.59
N GLY A 5 -11.35 18.86 -15.87
CA GLY A 5 -12.56 18.35 -15.19
C GLY A 5 -12.81 16.84 -15.39
N ASN A 6 -12.20 16.21 -16.40
CA ASN A 6 -12.27 14.78 -16.66
C ASN A 6 -10.97 14.04 -16.28
N ARG A 7 -9.99 14.73 -15.68
CA ARG A 7 -8.71 14.15 -15.23
C ARG A 7 -8.58 14.33 -13.72
N ARG A 8 -8.46 13.21 -13.00
CA ARG A 8 -8.30 13.21 -11.54
C ARG A 8 -6.86 12.90 -11.17
N ILE A 9 -6.27 13.75 -10.33
CA ILE A 9 -4.96 13.52 -9.72
C ILE A 9 -5.15 12.58 -8.54
N ARG A 10 -4.31 11.55 -8.44
CA ARG A 10 -4.24 10.66 -7.26
C ARG A 10 -3.07 11.10 -6.40
N SER A 11 -3.35 11.44 -5.15
CA SER A 11 -2.31 11.80 -4.18
C SER A 11 -1.55 10.57 -3.70
N VAL A 12 -0.39 10.80 -3.07
CA VAL A 12 0.41 9.72 -2.46
C VAL A 12 -0.42 8.91 -1.46
N GLY A 13 -1.28 9.58 -0.68
CA GLY A 13 -2.16 8.91 0.30
C GLY A 13 -3.13 7.93 -0.36
N GLU A 14 -3.77 8.32 -1.46
CA GLU A 14 -4.66 7.42 -2.21
C GLU A 14 -3.91 6.24 -2.83
N LEU A 15 -2.71 6.48 -3.36
CA LEU A 15 -1.89 5.40 -3.93
C LEU A 15 -1.47 4.39 -2.85
N LEU A 16 -1.07 4.88 -1.67
CA LEU A 16 -0.70 4.04 -0.54
C LEU A 16 -1.91 3.29 0.03
N GLU A 17 -3.06 3.94 0.14
CA GLU A 17 -4.30 3.31 0.61
C GLU A 17 -4.67 2.11 -0.26
N ASN A 18 -4.53 2.24 -1.58
CA ASN A 18 -4.79 1.13 -2.50
C ASN A 18 -3.86 -0.06 -2.24
N GLN A 19 -2.56 0.17 -2.00
CA GLN A 19 -1.62 -0.92 -1.68
C GLN A 19 -1.89 -1.53 -0.31
N PHE A 20 -2.25 -0.70 0.67
CA PHE A 20 -2.63 -1.15 1.99
C PHE A 20 -3.89 -2.03 1.93
N ARG A 21 -4.90 -1.62 1.16
CA ARG A 21 -6.12 -2.40 0.90
C ARG A 21 -5.81 -3.76 0.29
N ILE A 22 -4.93 -3.82 -0.72
CA ILE A 22 -4.48 -5.09 -1.32
C ILE A 22 -3.80 -5.97 -0.25
N GLY A 23 -2.95 -5.39 0.60
CA GLY A 23 -2.32 -6.08 1.72
C GLY A 23 -3.34 -6.67 2.72
N LEU A 24 -4.38 -5.90 3.05
CA LEU A 24 -5.48 -6.34 3.91
C LEU A 24 -6.28 -7.47 3.28
N THR A 25 -6.63 -7.39 1.99
CA THR A 25 -7.36 -8.47 1.30
C THR A 25 -6.55 -9.78 1.28
N ARG A 26 -5.22 -9.69 1.10
CA ARG A 26 -4.34 -10.87 1.20
C ARG A 26 -4.32 -11.45 2.62
N MET A 27 -4.26 -10.59 3.64
CA MET A 27 -4.33 -11.03 5.05
C MET A 27 -5.68 -11.66 5.37
N GLU A 28 -6.80 -11.05 4.97
CA GLU A 28 -8.17 -11.57 5.12
C GLU A 28 -8.28 -13.00 4.59
N ARG A 29 -7.74 -13.26 3.39
CA ARG A 29 -7.71 -14.60 2.80
C ARG A 29 -6.98 -15.60 3.70
N VAL A 30 -5.80 -15.24 4.23
CA VAL A 30 -5.03 -16.11 5.14
C VAL A 30 -5.81 -16.37 6.45
N VAL A 31 -6.47 -15.35 7.00
CA VAL A 31 -7.31 -15.51 8.19
C VAL A 31 -8.44 -16.50 7.90
N ARG A 32 -9.16 -16.34 6.77
CA ARG A 32 -10.26 -17.24 6.38
C ARG A 32 -9.79 -18.68 6.16
N GLU A 33 -8.65 -18.87 5.52
CA GLU A 33 -8.04 -20.19 5.32
C GLU A 33 -7.71 -20.84 6.68
N ARG A 34 -7.08 -20.11 7.61
CA ARG A 34 -6.77 -20.63 8.96
C ARG A 34 -8.02 -20.96 9.77
N MET A 35 -9.05 -20.12 9.73
CA MET A 35 -10.33 -20.39 10.41
C MET A 35 -11.02 -21.65 9.89
N SER A 36 -10.81 -22.03 8.63
CA SER A 36 -11.40 -23.27 8.07
C SER A 36 -10.70 -24.55 8.52
N ILE A 37 -9.47 -24.46 9.03
CA ILE A 37 -8.62 -25.60 9.40
C ILE A 37 -8.53 -25.77 10.92
N GLN A 38 -8.55 -24.68 11.67
CA GLN A 38 -8.39 -24.69 13.12
C GLN A 38 -9.70 -25.00 13.84
N ASP A 39 -9.58 -25.68 14.98
CA ASP A 39 -10.71 -26.00 15.84
C ASP A 39 -11.28 -24.72 16.48
N SER A 40 -12.59 -24.51 16.31
CA SER A 40 -13.29 -23.30 16.74
C SER A 40 -13.22 -23.08 18.25
N ASP A 41 -13.08 -24.14 19.03
CA ASP A 41 -13.14 -24.07 20.49
C ASP A 41 -11.80 -23.64 21.12
N THR A 42 -10.71 -23.71 20.35
CA THR A 42 -9.36 -23.39 20.83
C THR A 42 -8.72 -22.18 20.14
N VAL A 43 -9.35 -21.68 19.07
CA VAL A 43 -8.75 -20.64 18.25
C VAL A 43 -8.81 -19.27 18.94
N THR A 44 -7.68 -18.56 18.90
CA THR A 44 -7.59 -17.16 19.37
C THR A 44 -7.35 -16.21 18.20
N PRO A 45 -7.84 -14.96 18.25
CA PRO A 45 -7.65 -13.99 17.17
C PRO A 45 -6.17 -13.76 16.80
N GLN A 46 -5.28 -13.82 17.78
CA GLN A 46 -3.85 -13.62 17.58
C GLN A 46 -3.21 -14.74 16.75
N GLN A 47 -3.71 -15.98 16.84
CA GLN A 47 -3.23 -17.10 16.03
C GLN A 47 -3.65 -17.00 14.55
N LEU A 48 -4.76 -16.30 14.28
CA LEU A 48 -5.27 -16.12 12.93
C LEU A 48 -4.56 -15.00 12.17
N ILE A 49 -4.15 -13.93 12.87
CA ILE A 49 -3.57 -12.74 12.25
C ILE A 49 -2.12 -13.00 11.81
N ASN A 50 -1.85 -12.71 10.53
CA ASN A 50 -0.50 -12.68 9.98
C ASN A 50 -0.27 -11.33 9.27
N ILE A 51 0.58 -10.49 9.83
CA ILE A 51 0.85 -9.14 9.32
C ILE A 51 1.75 -9.10 8.08
N ARG A 52 2.44 -10.20 7.75
CA ARG A 52 3.44 -10.24 6.67
C ARG A 52 2.90 -9.74 5.32
N PRO A 53 1.67 -10.08 4.87
CA PRO A 53 1.15 -9.59 3.58
C PRO A 53 0.98 -8.07 3.53
N VAL A 54 0.55 -7.46 4.64
CA VAL A 54 0.39 -5.99 4.74
C VAL A 54 1.76 -5.32 4.71
N VAL A 55 2.71 -5.80 5.52
CA VAL A 55 4.07 -5.27 5.56
C VAL A 55 4.75 -5.39 4.20
N ALA A 56 4.58 -6.53 3.52
CA ALA A 56 5.14 -6.74 2.18
C ALA A 56 4.57 -5.74 1.16
N ALA A 57 3.25 -5.53 1.13
CA ALA A 57 2.61 -4.58 0.22
C ALA A 57 3.11 -3.13 0.44
N VAL A 58 3.26 -2.72 1.71
CA VAL A 58 3.81 -1.39 2.03
C VAL A 58 5.28 -1.28 1.62
N LYS A 59 6.10 -2.31 1.89
CA LYS A 59 7.52 -2.31 1.48
C LYS A 59 7.69 -2.26 -0.03
N GLU A 60 6.89 -3.02 -0.78
CA GLU A 60 6.91 -3.04 -2.23
C GLU A 60 6.53 -1.67 -2.83
N PHE A 61 5.51 -1.01 -2.25
CA PHE A 61 5.11 0.33 -2.65
C PHE A 61 6.25 1.36 -2.54
N PHE A 62 6.97 1.38 -1.43
CA PHE A 62 8.07 2.34 -1.26
C PHE A 62 9.39 1.89 -1.90
N GLY A 63 9.64 0.58 -1.99
CA GLY A 63 10.91 0.03 -2.43
C GLY A 63 11.05 -0.15 -3.95
N SER A 64 9.96 -0.41 -4.67
CA SER A 64 10.03 -0.77 -6.09
C SER A 64 8.94 -0.14 -6.96
N SER A 65 8.04 0.67 -6.39
CA SER A 65 7.05 1.39 -7.21
C SER A 65 7.75 2.40 -8.12
N GLN A 66 7.33 2.46 -9.39
CA GLN A 66 7.79 3.45 -10.36
C GLN A 66 7.55 4.91 -9.90
N LEU A 67 6.54 5.12 -9.05
CA LEU A 67 6.23 6.43 -8.48
C LEU A 67 7.07 6.75 -7.23
N SER A 68 7.77 5.76 -6.66
CA SER A 68 8.73 5.95 -5.57
C SER A 68 10.12 6.21 -6.16
N GLN A 69 10.36 7.47 -6.50
CA GLN A 69 11.61 7.90 -7.16
C GLN A 69 12.66 8.33 -6.13
N PHE A 70 13.93 8.18 -6.49
CA PHE A 70 15.03 8.75 -5.70
C PHE A 70 14.94 10.27 -5.73
N MET A 71 14.98 10.90 -4.56
CA MET A 71 14.77 12.34 -4.43
C MET A 71 15.87 13.14 -5.12
N ASP A 72 15.47 14.16 -5.90
CA ASP A 72 16.43 15.14 -6.41
C ASP A 72 16.67 16.19 -5.33
N GLN A 73 17.90 16.23 -4.83
CA GLN A 73 18.32 17.12 -3.73
C GLN A 73 19.51 17.99 -4.13
N THR A 74 19.71 18.22 -5.43
CA THR A 74 20.83 19.01 -5.93
C THR A 74 20.81 20.46 -5.40
N TYR A 75 19.61 21.03 -5.21
CA TYR A 75 19.37 22.35 -4.64
C TYR A 75 17.92 22.47 -4.12
N PRO A 76 17.59 23.44 -3.24
CA PRO A 76 16.27 23.51 -2.58
C PRO A 76 15.08 23.60 -3.55
N LEU A 77 15.24 24.30 -4.68
CA LEU A 77 14.20 24.41 -5.70
C LEU A 77 14.00 23.08 -6.48
N GLY A 78 15.08 22.31 -6.71
CA GLY A 78 15.00 20.98 -7.32
C GLY A 78 14.20 20.02 -6.45
N GLU A 79 14.45 20.06 -5.14
CA GLU A 79 13.71 19.27 -4.15
C GLU A 79 12.20 19.60 -4.17
N LEU A 80 11.87 20.89 -4.18
CA LEU A 80 10.48 21.34 -4.19
C LEU A 80 9.77 20.95 -5.50
N ASN A 81 10.42 21.14 -6.64
CA ASN A 81 9.87 20.79 -7.95
C ASN A 81 9.61 19.29 -8.07
N HIS A 82 10.53 18.44 -7.60
CA HIS A 82 10.34 16.99 -7.61
C HIS A 82 9.09 16.59 -6.81
N LYS A 83 8.94 17.11 -5.58
CA LYS A 83 7.79 16.82 -4.70
C LYS A 83 6.43 17.29 -5.28
N ARG A 84 6.41 18.27 -6.18
CA ARG A 84 5.18 18.85 -6.76
C ARG A 84 4.90 18.39 -8.20
N ARG A 85 5.72 17.48 -8.74
CA ARG A 85 5.55 16.96 -10.10
C ARG A 85 4.32 16.05 -10.18
N LEU A 86 3.55 16.19 -11.26
CA LEU A 86 2.38 15.36 -11.60
C LEU A 86 2.67 14.50 -12.83
#